data_AF-A0A7X7QNT4-F1
#
_entry.id   AF-A0A7X7QNT4-F1
#
_cell.length_a   1.000
_cell.length_b   1.000
_cell.length_c   1.000
_cell.angle_alpha   90.00
_cell.angle_beta   90.00
_cell.angle_gamma   90.00
#
_symmetry.space_group_name_H-M   'P 1'
#
loop_
_entity.id
_entity.type
_entity.pdbx_description
1 polymer ?
#
loop_
_entity_poly.entity_id
_entity_poly.type
_entity_poly.pdbx_seq_one_letter_code
_entity_poly.pdbx_strand_id
1 'polypeptide(L)'
;RLILAIVRSIKQDPECRGLIVASRLNLYDALPYPLGWGMDRRGGSEADLTEPLRLVGDLIEAGVELFAFTMGNPYYVPHINRPFDQKQAGAQETPLQGCDRLIRGVAAVQAAYPEIPMVGLGFSWFRDFGPSVAANALRRRGLSMAGFGRQSIAYPDLPADLLQQGKIEPGKCCTTCGMCSELKANFCVSGCVTRDSEVYLPIYRQYRADKQAGMNEG
;
A
#
# COMPACT_ATOMS: atom_id res chain seq x y z
N ARG A 1 17.26 -12.09 -9.69
CA ARG A 1 18.72 -11.86 -9.83
C ARG A 1 19.12 -10.43 -9.49
N LEU A 2 18.62 -9.40 -10.19
CA LEU A 2 18.97 -8.00 -9.92
C LEU A 2 18.75 -7.57 -8.46
N ILE A 3 17.54 -7.76 -7.92
CA ILE A 3 17.22 -7.33 -6.55
C ILE A 3 18.12 -7.99 -5.49
N LEU A 4 18.47 -9.26 -5.67
CA LEU A 4 19.38 -9.97 -4.76
C LEU A 4 20.81 -9.43 -4.85
N ALA A 5 21.27 -9.08 -6.05
CA ALA A 5 22.57 -8.46 -6.22
C ALA A 5 22.64 -7.11 -5.52
N ILE A 6 21.59 -6.29 -5.64
CA ILE A 6 21.50 -4.99 -4.96
C ILE A 6 21.57 -5.16 -3.43
N VAL A 7 20.77 -6.07 -2.86
CA VAL A 7 20.79 -6.33 -1.41
C VAL A 7 22.17 -6.80 -0.96
N ARG A 8 22.80 -7.72 -1.69
CA ARG A 8 24.14 -8.21 -1.37
C ARG A 8 25.19 -7.10 -1.42
N SER A 9 25.13 -6.23 -2.43
CA SER A 9 26.00 -5.06 -2.52
C SER A 9 25.82 -4.13 -1.33
N ILE A 10 24.58 -3.83 -0.92
CA ILE A 10 24.30 -3.02 0.27
C ILE A 10 24.87 -3.69 1.53
N LYS A 11 24.68 -5.01 1.72
CA LYS A 11 25.18 -5.70 2.93
C LYS A 11 26.70 -5.85 2.95
N GLN A 12 27.37 -5.82 1.80
CA GLN A 12 28.83 -5.88 1.69
C GLN A 12 29.51 -4.51 1.82
N ASP A 13 28.76 -3.42 1.60
CA ASP A 13 29.26 -2.06 1.70
C ASP A 13 29.52 -1.68 3.18
N PRO A 14 30.77 -1.35 3.57
CA PRO A 14 31.10 -0.90 4.92
C PRO A 14 30.31 0.33 5.38
N GLU A 15 29.95 1.24 4.47
CA GLU A 15 29.18 2.46 4.79
C GLU A 15 27.73 2.15 5.16
N CYS A 16 27.22 1.00 4.72
CA CYS A 16 25.85 0.55 5.01
C CYS A 16 25.75 -0.31 6.28
N ARG A 17 26.86 -0.51 7.01
CA ARG A 17 26.87 -1.36 8.20
C ARG A 17 25.93 -0.82 9.28
N GLY A 18 25.08 -1.71 9.80
CA GLY A 18 24.11 -1.37 10.85
C GLY A 18 22.78 -0.80 10.32
N LEU A 19 22.65 -0.57 9.01
CA LEU A 19 21.37 -0.20 8.41
C LEU A 19 20.44 -1.42 8.36
N ILE A 20 19.16 -1.18 8.68
CA ILE A 20 18.08 -2.13 8.41
C ILE A 20 17.80 -2.08 6.92
N VAL A 21 18.04 -3.19 6.23
CA VAL A 21 17.67 -3.32 4.81
C VAL A 21 16.23 -3.79 4.74
N ALA A 22 15.37 -2.95 4.17
CA ALA A 22 13.96 -3.26 3.97
C ALA A 22 13.62 -3.44 2.49
N SER A 23 12.62 -4.25 2.18
CA SER A 23 12.11 -4.40 0.81
C SER A 23 10.61 -4.22 0.74
N ARG A 24 10.13 -3.56 -0.32
CA ARG A 24 8.71 -3.46 -0.63
C ARG A 24 8.40 -4.15 -1.95
N LEU A 25 7.53 -5.16 -1.90
CA LEU A 25 7.27 -6.05 -3.04
C LEU A 25 5.78 -6.12 -3.37
N ASN A 26 5.47 -6.39 -4.64
CA ASN A 26 4.14 -6.85 -5.02
C ASN A 26 4.00 -8.34 -4.70
N LEU A 27 2.85 -8.76 -4.18
CA LEU A 27 2.48 -10.18 -4.03
C LEU A 27 1.68 -10.70 -5.23
N TYR A 28 1.11 -9.80 -6.02
CA TYR A 28 0.17 -10.09 -7.09
C TYR A 28 0.09 -8.86 -7.98
N ASP A 29 0.17 -8.98 -9.30
CA ASP A 29 0.12 -7.82 -10.22
C ASP A 29 -1.26 -7.55 -10.81
N ALA A 30 -2.16 -8.53 -10.77
CA ALA A 30 -3.43 -8.52 -11.49
C ALA A 30 -3.29 -8.36 -13.01
N LEU A 31 -2.26 -8.97 -13.58
CA LEU A 31 -2.04 -9.05 -15.03
C LEU A 31 -2.17 -10.51 -15.48
N PRO A 32 -2.66 -10.80 -16.69
CA PRO A 32 -2.78 -12.18 -17.15
C PRO A 32 -1.46 -12.96 -17.08
N TYR A 33 -1.51 -14.21 -16.62
CA TYR A 33 -0.36 -15.12 -16.73
C TYR A 33 -0.01 -15.34 -18.23
N PRO A 34 1.28 -15.42 -18.62
CA PRO A 34 2.49 -15.43 -17.80
C PRO A 34 3.12 -14.05 -17.56
N LEU A 35 2.43 -12.96 -17.87
CA LEU A 35 3.01 -11.60 -17.85
C LEU A 35 3.02 -10.98 -16.45
N GLY A 36 2.10 -11.39 -15.56
CA GLY A 36 1.99 -10.86 -14.20
C GLY A 36 2.72 -11.68 -13.15
N TRP A 37 3.22 -11.00 -12.12
CA TRP A 37 3.77 -11.61 -10.91
C TRP A 37 2.66 -12.07 -9.95
N GLY A 38 2.88 -13.21 -9.30
CA GLY A 38 2.01 -13.80 -8.29
C GLY A 38 0.66 -14.26 -8.83
N MET A 39 0.57 -14.59 -10.12
CA MET A 39 -0.70 -14.91 -10.80
C MET A 39 -0.96 -16.41 -10.81
N ASP A 40 -2.24 -16.81 -10.63
CA ASP A 40 -2.66 -18.18 -10.86
C ASP A 40 -2.36 -18.62 -12.31
N ARG A 41 -1.53 -19.66 -12.44
CA ARG A 41 -1.15 -20.24 -13.73
C ARG A 41 -2.32 -20.84 -14.50
N ARG A 42 -3.44 -21.09 -13.83
CA ARG A 42 -4.69 -21.61 -14.43
C ARG A 42 -5.63 -20.49 -14.89
N GLY A 43 -5.24 -19.22 -14.72
CA GLY A 43 -6.01 -18.06 -15.17
C GLY A 43 -7.04 -17.54 -14.16
N GLY A 44 -7.00 -17.98 -12.90
CA GLY A 44 -7.80 -17.42 -11.82
C GLY A 44 -7.37 -16.00 -11.44
N SER A 45 -8.26 -15.28 -10.75
CA SER A 45 -7.99 -13.94 -10.20
C SER A 45 -7.29 -13.95 -8.84
N GLU A 46 -7.11 -15.14 -8.25
CA GLU A 46 -6.46 -15.29 -6.95
C GLU A 46 -4.93 -15.18 -7.06
N ALA A 47 -4.32 -14.72 -5.98
CA ALA A 47 -2.86 -14.61 -5.90
C ALA A 47 -2.23 -15.99 -5.67
N ASP A 48 -1.33 -16.40 -6.56
CA ASP A 48 -0.43 -17.53 -6.33
C ASP A 48 0.83 -17.03 -5.61
N LEU A 49 0.91 -17.33 -4.31
CA LEU A 49 2.01 -16.90 -3.46
C LEU A 49 3.28 -17.75 -3.60
N THR A 50 3.30 -18.77 -4.47
CA THR A 50 4.48 -19.62 -4.66
C THR A 50 5.72 -18.84 -5.06
N GLU A 51 5.63 -17.96 -6.07
CA GLU A 51 6.79 -17.16 -6.50
C GLU A 51 7.09 -15.94 -5.60
N PRO A 52 6.10 -15.19 -5.06
CA PRO A 52 6.37 -14.18 -4.04
C PRO A 52 7.07 -14.74 -2.80
N LEU A 53 6.62 -15.87 -2.24
CA LEU A 53 7.22 -16.47 -1.05
C LEU A 53 8.66 -16.89 -1.31
N ARG A 54 8.94 -17.53 -2.45
CA ARG A 54 10.31 -17.89 -2.82
C ARG A 54 11.23 -16.67 -2.83
N LEU A 55 10.81 -15.56 -3.46
CA LEU A 55 11.62 -14.35 -3.50
C LEU A 55 11.82 -13.73 -2.10
N VAL A 56 10.79 -13.77 -1.25
CA VAL A 56 10.90 -13.31 0.15
C VAL A 56 11.95 -14.13 0.89
N GLY A 57 11.93 -15.46 0.77
CA GLY A 57 12.96 -16.35 1.32
C GLY A 57 14.36 -15.99 0.83
N ASP A 58 14.55 -15.87 -0.50
CA ASP A 58 15.84 -15.49 -1.09
C ASP A 58 16.35 -14.13 -0.57
N LEU A 59 15.45 -13.17 -0.33
CA LEU A 59 15.78 -11.84 0.18
C LEU A 59 16.11 -11.84 1.66
N ILE A 60 15.42 -12.67 2.47
CA ILE A 60 15.76 -12.89 3.88
C ILE A 60 17.17 -13.46 3.97
N GLU A 61 17.49 -14.50 3.19
CA GLU A 61 18.85 -15.08 3.14
C GLU A 61 19.91 -14.06 2.68
N ALA A 62 19.54 -13.14 1.79
CA ALA A 62 20.42 -12.06 1.36
C ALA A 62 20.61 -10.95 2.41
N GLY A 63 19.82 -10.93 3.49
CA GLY A 63 19.94 -9.99 4.60
C GLY A 63 18.90 -8.87 4.63
N VAL A 64 17.73 -9.05 4.00
CA VAL A 64 16.56 -8.17 4.21
C VAL A 64 15.90 -8.51 5.54
N GLU A 65 15.66 -7.49 6.35
CA GLU A 65 15.23 -7.62 7.76
C GLU A 65 13.81 -7.08 7.98
N LEU A 66 13.22 -6.39 6.99
CA LEU A 66 11.88 -5.81 7.07
C LEU A 66 11.19 -5.85 5.72
N PHE A 67 9.93 -6.29 5.69
CA PHE A 67 9.14 -6.30 4.46
C PHE A 67 7.90 -5.42 4.57
N ALA A 68 7.57 -4.77 3.47
CA ALA A 68 6.25 -4.21 3.22
C ALA A 68 5.72 -4.80 1.91
N PHE A 69 4.40 -4.87 1.77
CA PHE A 69 3.80 -5.44 0.56
C PHE A 69 2.85 -4.47 -0.13
N THR A 70 2.48 -4.85 -1.34
CA THR A 70 1.40 -4.26 -2.12
C THR A 70 0.87 -5.34 -3.07
N MET A 71 -0.27 -5.08 -3.70
CA MET A 71 -0.86 -5.95 -4.73
C MET A 71 -1.48 -5.08 -5.80
N GLY A 72 -1.56 -5.57 -7.02
CA GLY A 72 -2.01 -4.85 -8.21
C GLY A 72 -0.96 -3.91 -8.77
N ASN A 73 -1.22 -3.44 -9.98
CA ASN A 73 -0.46 -2.36 -10.60
C ASN A 73 -1.23 -1.03 -10.50
N PRO A 74 -0.71 0.01 -9.80
CA PRO A 74 -1.40 1.29 -9.65
C PRO A 74 -1.73 2.00 -10.95
N TYR A 75 -1.01 1.72 -12.03
CA TYR A 75 -1.19 2.37 -13.33
C TYR A 75 -2.14 1.60 -14.26
N TYR A 76 -2.48 0.35 -13.92
CA TYR A 76 -3.36 -0.49 -14.73
C TYR A 76 -4.68 -0.82 -14.01
N VAL A 77 -4.60 -1.27 -12.76
CA VAL A 77 -5.74 -1.66 -11.90
C VAL A 77 -5.65 -1.01 -10.51
N PRO A 78 -5.76 0.34 -10.43
CA PRO A 78 -5.55 1.08 -9.19
C PRO A 78 -6.51 0.75 -8.04
N HIS A 79 -7.63 0.07 -8.27
CA HIS A 79 -8.53 -0.34 -7.20
C HIS A 79 -7.96 -1.53 -6.40
N ILE A 80 -7.16 -2.40 -7.04
CA ILE A 80 -6.58 -3.60 -6.41
C ILE A 80 -5.61 -3.23 -5.30
N ASN A 81 -4.80 -2.18 -5.52
CA ASN A 81 -3.78 -1.74 -4.58
C ASN A 81 -4.30 -0.75 -3.52
N ARG A 82 -5.46 -0.15 -3.79
CA ARG A 82 -5.98 0.99 -3.05
C ARG A 82 -7.49 0.97 -3.15
N PRO A 83 -8.17 0.37 -2.17
CA PRO A 83 -9.62 0.44 -2.08
C PRO A 83 -10.13 1.88 -1.95
N PHE A 84 -11.25 2.19 -2.60
CA PHE A 84 -11.89 3.51 -2.62
C PHE A 84 -13.39 3.37 -2.41
N ASP A 85 -14.02 4.36 -1.77
CA ASP A 85 -15.48 4.38 -1.65
C ASP A 85 -16.17 4.63 -3.00
N GLN A 86 -15.53 5.41 -3.87
CA GLN A 86 -16.04 5.66 -5.20
C GLN A 86 -15.71 4.49 -6.12
N LYS A 87 -16.75 3.92 -6.74
CA LYS A 87 -16.58 2.85 -7.72
C LYS A 87 -15.79 3.39 -8.91
N GLN A 88 -14.60 2.84 -9.12
CA GLN A 88 -13.80 3.16 -10.31
C GLN A 88 -14.35 2.40 -11.52
N ALA A 89 -14.26 3.01 -12.70
CA ALA A 89 -14.64 2.36 -13.95
C ALA A 89 -13.87 1.03 -14.11
N GLY A 90 -14.59 -0.05 -14.39
CA GLY A 90 -14.01 -1.39 -14.54
C GLY A 90 -13.70 -2.15 -13.23
N ALA A 91 -13.88 -1.53 -12.05
CA ALA A 91 -13.72 -2.24 -10.78
C ALA A 91 -14.91 -3.19 -10.55
N GLN A 92 -14.62 -4.50 -10.60
CA GLN A 92 -15.61 -5.54 -10.32
C GLN A 92 -15.71 -5.85 -8.82
N GLU A 93 -14.61 -5.71 -8.08
CA GLU A 93 -14.58 -5.99 -6.65
C GLU A 93 -15.11 -4.83 -5.79
N THR A 94 -15.63 -5.17 -4.62
CA THR A 94 -15.94 -4.22 -3.58
C THR A 94 -14.68 -3.76 -2.85
N PRO A 95 -14.66 -2.55 -2.26
CA PRO A 95 -13.51 -2.06 -1.51
C PRO A 95 -13.13 -2.97 -0.33
N LEU A 96 -14.13 -3.60 0.31
CA LEU A 96 -13.91 -4.54 1.40
C LEU A 96 -13.17 -5.80 0.92
N GLN A 97 -13.51 -6.35 -0.25
CA GLN A 97 -12.78 -7.47 -0.86
C GLN A 97 -11.32 -7.07 -1.14
N GLY A 98 -11.09 -5.85 -1.64
CA GLY A 98 -9.73 -5.36 -1.85
C GLY A 98 -8.93 -5.23 -0.55
N CYS A 99 -9.55 -4.69 0.50
CA CYS A 99 -8.95 -4.64 1.84
C CYS A 99 -8.62 -6.04 2.40
N ASP A 100 -9.57 -6.97 2.30
CA ASP A 100 -9.41 -8.34 2.79
C ASP A 100 -8.26 -9.05 2.06
N ARG A 101 -8.20 -8.96 0.72
CA ARG A 101 -7.08 -9.51 -0.07
C ARG A 101 -5.74 -8.96 0.42
N LEU A 102 -5.61 -7.64 0.58
CA LEU A 102 -4.36 -7.01 1.01
C LEU A 102 -3.92 -7.50 2.40
N ILE A 103 -4.85 -7.58 3.35
CA ILE A 103 -4.56 -8.02 4.73
C ILE A 103 -4.21 -9.51 4.75
N ARG A 104 -4.97 -10.36 4.05
CA ARG A 104 -4.74 -11.80 3.99
C ARG A 104 -3.46 -12.16 3.25
N GLY A 105 -3.13 -11.43 2.18
CA GLY A 105 -1.89 -11.62 1.43
C GLY A 105 -0.67 -11.44 2.33
N VAL A 106 -0.63 -10.37 3.13
CA VAL A 106 0.46 -10.16 4.10
C VAL A 106 0.43 -11.23 5.20
N ALA A 107 -0.75 -11.60 5.71
CA ALA A 107 -0.87 -12.64 6.73
C ALA A 107 -0.34 -14.00 6.27
N ALA A 108 -0.55 -14.36 5.01
CA ALA A 108 0.00 -15.59 4.44
C ALA A 108 1.53 -15.57 4.39
N VAL A 109 2.14 -14.42 4.06
CA VAL A 109 3.60 -14.28 4.06
C VAL A 109 4.16 -14.25 5.48
N GLN A 110 3.52 -13.55 6.42
CA GLN A 110 3.92 -13.52 7.83
C GLN A 110 3.85 -14.91 8.47
N ALA A 111 2.85 -15.73 8.11
CA ALA A 111 2.76 -17.10 8.57
C ALA A 111 3.90 -18.00 8.05
N ALA A 112 4.40 -17.73 6.84
CA ALA A 112 5.53 -18.46 6.26
C ALA A 112 6.89 -18.04 6.88
N TYR A 113 7.01 -16.78 7.30
CA TYR A 113 8.23 -16.23 7.90
C TYR A 113 7.91 -15.47 9.21
N PRO A 114 7.56 -16.16 10.31
CA PRO A 114 7.03 -15.56 11.53
C PRO A 114 8.03 -14.64 12.27
N GLU A 115 9.33 -14.87 12.09
CA GLU A 115 10.39 -14.12 12.77
C GLU A 115 10.76 -12.81 12.05
N ILE A 116 10.29 -12.62 10.81
CA ILE A 116 10.61 -11.44 10.01
C ILE A 116 9.49 -10.42 10.16
N PRO A 117 9.78 -9.18 10.61
CA PRO A 117 8.74 -8.17 10.75
C PRO A 117 8.17 -7.76 9.39
N MET A 118 6.83 -7.70 9.32
CA MET A 118 6.11 -7.28 8.12
C MET A 118 5.15 -6.12 8.40
N VAL A 119 5.15 -5.16 7.48
CA VAL A 119 4.20 -4.04 7.46
C VAL A 119 2.99 -4.43 6.60
N GLY A 120 1.84 -4.61 7.25
CA GLY A 120 0.57 -4.79 6.56
C GLY A 120 0.02 -3.49 5.97
N LEU A 121 -0.94 -3.62 5.06
CA LEU A 121 -1.61 -2.50 4.40
C LEU A 121 -3.10 -2.77 4.24
N GLY A 122 -3.83 -1.81 3.67
CA GLY A 122 -5.28 -1.91 3.46
C GLY A 122 -6.12 -1.30 4.58
N PHE A 123 -5.51 -0.72 5.60
CA PHE A 123 -6.22 -0.20 6.78
C PHE A 123 -6.88 1.16 6.57
N SER A 124 -6.33 2.02 5.69
CA SER A 124 -6.81 3.40 5.53
C SER A 124 -8.26 3.51 5.04
N TRP A 125 -8.80 2.50 4.36
CA TRP A 125 -10.19 2.51 3.90
C TRP A 125 -11.20 2.38 5.05
N PHE A 126 -10.82 1.70 6.13
CA PHE A 126 -11.64 1.54 7.32
C PHE A 126 -11.71 2.80 8.21
N ARG A 127 -10.95 3.86 7.89
CA ARG A 127 -10.95 5.15 8.60
C ARG A 127 -10.70 4.98 10.10
N ASP A 128 -11.63 5.42 10.94
CA ASP A 128 -11.63 5.31 12.40
C ASP A 128 -11.70 3.86 12.90
N PHE A 129 -12.23 2.93 12.10
CA PHE A 129 -12.15 1.50 12.40
C PHE A 129 -10.79 0.88 12.02
N GLY A 130 -9.97 1.58 11.25
CA GLY A 130 -8.69 1.09 10.73
C GLY A 130 -7.75 0.56 11.82
N PRO A 131 -7.52 1.29 12.92
CA PRO A 131 -6.71 0.80 14.02
C PRO A 131 -7.31 -0.44 14.72
N SER A 132 -8.63 -0.57 14.84
CA SER A 132 -9.24 -1.78 15.39
C SER A 132 -9.04 -3.00 14.48
N VAL A 133 -9.17 -2.82 13.16
CA VAL A 133 -8.87 -3.87 12.17
C VAL A 133 -7.40 -4.27 12.22
N ALA A 134 -6.50 -3.30 12.28
CA ALA A 134 -5.07 -3.49 12.43
C ALA A 134 -4.71 -4.22 13.74
N ALA A 135 -5.32 -3.85 14.86
CA ALA A 135 -5.12 -4.49 16.15
C ALA A 135 -5.51 -5.98 16.12
N ASN A 136 -6.59 -6.34 15.43
CA ASN A 136 -6.95 -7.75 15.25
C ASN A 136 -5.93 -8.49 14.37
N ALA A 137 -5.40 -7.86 13.32
CA ALA A 137 -4.37 -8.47 12.48
C ALA A 137 -3.05 -8.70 13.25
N LEU A 138 -2.62 -7.72 14.07
CA LEU A 138 -1.48 -7.83 15.00
C LEU A 138 -1.69 -8.96 16.00
N ARG A 139 -2.85 -9.01 16.68
CA ARG A 139 -3.16 -10.03 17.70
C ARG A 139 -3.15 -11.45 17.12
N ARG A 140 -3.52 -11.61 15.86
CA ARG A 140 -3.49 -12.89 15.14
C ARG A 140 -2.11 -13.23 14.55
N ARG A 141 -1.09 -12.41 14.80
CA ARG A 141 0.26 -12.52 14.21
C ARG A 141 0.24 -12.57 12.67
N GLY A 142 -0.75 -11.92 12.05
CA GLY A 142 -0.83 -11.79 10.59
C GLY A 142 0.04 -10.68 10.02
N LEU A 143 0.61 -9.83 10.88
CA LEU A 143 1.59 -8.81 10.54
C LEU A 143 2.28 -8.37 11.83
N SER A 144 3.39 -7.64 11.69
CA SER A 144 4.14 -7.08 12.83
C SER A 144 3.89 -5.58 13.02
N MET A 145 3.55 -4.87 11.94
CA MET A 145 3.22 -3.45 11.95
C MET A 145 2.07 -3.14 11.01
N ALA A 146 1.24 -2.16 11.37
CA ALA A 146 0.13 -1.71 10.53
C ALA A 146 0.49 -0.43 9.77
N GLY A 147 0.59 -0.53 8.44
CA GLY A 147 0.90 0.59 7.56
C GLY A 147 -0.32 1.42 7.19
N PHE A 148 -0.25 2.72 7.45
CA PHE A 148 -1.28 3.71 7.12
C PHE A 148 -0.74 4.72 6.11
N GLY A 149 -1.03 4.51 4.81
CA GLY A 149 -0.51 5.37 3.73
C GLY A 149 -1.30 6.68 3.58
N ARG A 150 -2.46 6.64 2.92
CA ARG A 150 -3.28 7.87 2.72
C ARG A 150 -3.78 8.47 4.03
N GLN A 151 -3.94 7.63 5.05
CA GLN A 151 -4.36 8.05 6.38
C GLN A 151 -3.30 8.90 7.08
N SER A 152 -1.99 8.63 6.91
CA SER A 152 -0.95 9.49 7.51
C SER A 152 -0.88 10.87 6.88
N ILE A 153 -1.29 11.01 5.61
CA ILE A 153 -1.41 12.31 4.94
C ILE A 153 -2.64 13.08 5.43
N ALA A 154 -3.76 12.39 5.65
CA ALA A 154 -5.01 13.01 6.11
C ALA A 154 -5.02 13.32 7.61
N TYR A 155 -4.40 12.45 8.41
CA TYR A 155 -4.42 12.44 9.86
C TYR A 155 -3.03 12.04 10.41
N PRO A 156 -2.03 12.92 10.32
CA PRO A 156 -0.65 12.63 10.75
C PRO A 156 -0.54 12.33 12.25
N ASP A 157 -1.38 12.97 13.08
CA ASP A 157 -1.40 12.77 14.53
C ASP A 157 -2.10 11.48 14.97
N LEU A 158 -2.61 10.66 14.04
CA LEU A 158 -3.36 9.44 14.36
C LEU A 158 -2.62 8.54 15.38
N PRO A 159 -1.31 8.26 15.26
CA PRO A 159 -0.61 7.43 16.25
C PRO A 159 -0.57 8.08 17.63
N ALA A 160 -0.35 9.40 17.70
CA ALA A 160 -0.27 10.13 18.95
C ALA A 160 -1.64 10.19 19.65
N ASP A 161 -2.70 10.54 18.91
CA ASP A 161 -4.08 10.57 19.42
C ASP A 161 -4.50 9.18 19.92
N LEU A 162 -4.17 8.11 19.18
CA LEU A 162 -4.47 6.74 19.60
C LEU A 162 -3.74 6.35 20.89
N LEU A 163 -2.44 6.66 21.02
CA LEU A 163 -1.64 6.32 22.20
C LEU A 163 -2.02 7.11 23.45
N GLN A 164 -2.34 8.40 23.29
CA GLN A 164 -2.59 9.29 24.41
C GLN A 164 -4.06 9.29 24.86
N GLN A 165 -4.98 9.15 23.91
CA GLN A 165 -6.41 9.34 24.15
C GLN A 165 -7.23 8.06 23.97
N GLY A 166 -6.64 7.03 23.33
CA GLY A 166 -7.35 5.80 22.98
C GLY A 166 -8.50 6.00 21.99
N LYS A 167 -8.53 7.15 21.31
CA LYS A 167 -9.62 7.60 20.43
C LYS A 167 -9.07 8.10 19.11
N ILE A 168 -9.93 8.06 18.10
CA ILE A 168 -9.62 8.49 16.74
C ILE A 168 -10.71 9.46 16.34
N GLU A 169 -10.33 10.66 15.87
CA GLU A 169 -11.31 11.62 15.42
C GLU A 169 -11.75 11.31 13.99
N PRO A 170 -13.03 10.89 13.76
CA PRO A 170 -13.49 10.52 12.44
C PRO A 170 -13.38 11.69 11.44
N GLY A 171 -13.54 12.92 11.95
CA GLY A 171 -13.40 14.16 11.20
C GLY A 171 -12.00 14.43 10.65
N LYS A 172 -10.95 13.77 11.15
CA LYS A 172 -9.58 13.88 10.61
C LYS A 172 -9.25 12.76 9.63
N CYS A 173 -9.98 11.64 9.66
CA CYS A 173 -9.67 10.45 8.86
C CYS A 173 -9.71 10.67 7.34
N CYS A 174 -8.95 9.86 6.60
CA CYS A 174 -8.97 9.83 5.14
C CYS A 174 -10.36 9.43 4.63
N THR A 175 -10.85 10.15 3.63
CA THR A 175 -12.14 9.87 2.97
C THR A 175 -11.99 8.92 1.79
N THR A 176 -10.78 8.41 1.54
CA THR A 176 -10.43 7.64 0.34
C THR A 176 -10.86 8.29 -0.98
N CYS A 177 -10.82 9.62 -1.08
CA CYS A 177 -11.22 10.33 -2.31
C CYS A 177 -10.24 10.17 -3.49
N GLY A 178 -8.99 9.78 -3.23
CA GLY A 178 -7.98 9.55 -4.28
C GLY A 178 -7.29 10.79 -4.85
N MET A 179 -7.76 12.00 -4.52
CA MET A 179 -7.21 13.26 -5.04
C MET A 179 -5.71 13.43 -4.76
N CYS A 180 -5.23 13.01 -3.58
CA CYS A 180 -3.80 13.05 -3.24
C CYS A 180 -2.93 12.23 -4.20
N SER A 181 -3.50 11.16 -4.77
CA SER A 181 -2.80 10.31 -5.71
C SER A 181 -2.94 10.77 -7.15
N GLU A 182 -4.05 11.45 -7.48
CA GLU A 182 -4.22 12.10 -8.78
C GLU A 182 -3.19 13.22 -8.92
N LEU A 183 -3.04 14.08 -7.90
CA LEU A 183 -1.95 15.07 -7.84
C LEU A 183 -0.58 14.42 -8.04
N LYS A 184 -0.29 13.35 -7.28
CA LYS A 184 0.99 12.64 -7.34
C LYS A 184 1.28 12.07 -8.73
N ALA A 185 0.28 11.46 -9.35
CA ALA A 185 0.42 10.84 -10.67
C ALA A 185 0.65 11.87 -11.79
N ASN A 186 0.33 13.15 -11.54
CA ASN A 186 0.49 14.24 -12.50
C ASN A 186 1.59 15.23 -12.07
N PHE A 187 2.54 14.78 -11.24
CA PHE A 187 3.69 15.57 -10.80
C PHE A 187 3.32 16.89 -10.09
N CYS A 188 2.11 16.99 -9.54
CA CYS A 188 1.70 18.13 -8.75
C CYS A 188 2.14 17.98 -7.29
N VAL A 189 2.31 19.13 -6.61
CA VAL A 189 2.46 19.17 -5.15
C VAL A 189 1.26 18.45 -4.53
N SER A 190 1.55 17.44 -3.70
CA SER A 190 0.55 16.45 -3.27
C SER A 190 0.38 16.45 -1.76
N GLY A 191 -0.89 16.45 -1.33
CA GLY A 191 -1.30 16.34 0.07
C GLY A 191 -2.77 16.00 0.20
N CYS A 192 -3.36 16.24 1.37
CA CYS A 192 -4.77 15.89 1.61
C CYS A 192 -5.71 17.04 1.23
N VAL A 193 -6.25 16.99 0.01
CA VAL A 193 -7.20 18.01 -0.51
C VAL A 193 -8.40 18.26 0.41
N THR A 194 -8.85 17.25 1.17
CA THR A 194 -10.04 17.37 2.04
C THR A 194 -9.75 17.75 3.48
N ARG A 195 -8.53 17.52 3.99
CA ARG A 195 -8.17 17.80 5.40
C ARG A 195 -7.27 19.02 5.54
N ASP A 196 -6.55 19.35 4.49
CA ASP A 196 -5.71 20.54 4.38
C ASP A 196 -6.13 21.32 3.13
N SER A 197 -7.40 21.72 3.12
CA SER A 197 -8.05 22.30 1.95
C SER A 197 -7.54 23.70 1.62
N GLU A 198 -7.08 24.46 2.62
CA GLU A 198 -6.54 25.81 2.40
C GLU A 198 -5.31 25.76 1.48
N VAL A 199 -4.47 24.74 1.63
CA VAL A 199 -3.27 24.55 0.80
C VAL A 199 -3.57 23.77 -0.48
N TYR A 200 -4.21 22.60 -0.36
CA TYR A 200 -4.25 21.64 -1.48
C TYR A 200 -5.49 21.75 -2.38
N LEU A 201 -6.59 22.37 -1.92
CA LEU A 201 -7.77 22.54 -2.77
C LEU A 201 -7.54 23.51 -3.94
N PRO A 202 -6.88 24.67 -3.76
CA PRO A 202 -6.54 25.54 -4.89
C PRO A 202 -5.65 24.83 -5.92
N ILE A 203 -4.62 24.11 -5.47
CA ILE A 203 -3.71 23.34 -6.34
C ILE A 203 -4.50 22.29 -7.14
N TYR A 204 -5.39 21.55 -6.47
CA TYR A 204 -6.21 20.54 -7.14
C TYR A 204 -7.18 21.13 -8.15
N ARG A 205 -7.82 22.27 -7.82
CA ARG A 205 -8.72 22.97 -8.76
C ARG A 205 -7.98 23.47 -9.99
N GLN A 206 -6.79 24.05 -9.82
CA GLN A 206 -5.97 24.51 -10.93
C GLN A 206 -5.60 23.34 -11.85
N TYR A 207 -5.06 22.26 -11.29
CA TYR A 207 -4.74 21.04 -12.04
C TYR A 207 -5.94 20.54 -12.86
N ARG A 208 -7.13 20.49 -12.26
CA ARG A 208 -8.35 20.02 -12.95
C ARG A 208 -8.76 20.97 -14.08
N ALA A 209 -8.59 22.28 -13.91
CA ALA A 209 -8.86 23.26 -14.95
C ALA A 209 -7.89 23.11 -16.13
N ASP A 210 -6.59 23.01 -15.86
CA ASP A 210 -5.54 22.85 -16.88
C ASP A 210 -5.74 21.57 -17.70
N LYS A 211 -6.06 20.47 -17.02
CA LYS A 211 -6.36 19.19 -17.68
C LYS A 211 -7.58 19.28 -18.59
N GLN A 212 -8.63 19.98 -18.17
CA GLN A 212 -9.84 20.15 -18.97
C GLN A 212 -9.57 21.03 -20.21
N ALA A 213 -8.75 22.08 -20.06
CA ALA A 213 -8.34 22.93 -21.18
C ALA A 213 -7.53 22.13 -22.23
N GLY A 214 -6.52 21.38 -21.80
CA GLY A 214 -5.70 20.55 -22.70
C GLY A 214 -6.47 19.41 -23.38
N MET A 215 -7.58 18.95 -22.81
CA MET A 215 -8.48 17.96 -23.45
C MET A 215 -9.40 18.57 -24.51
N ASN A 216 -9.63 19.88 -24.49
CA ASN A 216 -10.50 20.57 -25.45
C ASN A 216 -9.71 21.08 -26.68
N GLU A 217 -8.37 21.11 -26.61
CA GLU A 217 -7.48 21.59 -27.68
C GLU A 217 -6.92 20.47 -28.59
N GLY A 218 -7.17 19.19 -28.27
CA GLY A 218 -6.71 18.02 -29.03
C GLY A 218 -7.84 17.17 -29.56
#